data_AF-A0A0Q7CRX0-F1
#
_entry.id   AF-A0A0Q7CRX0-F1
#
_cell.length_a   1.000
_cell.length_b   1.000
_cell.length_c   1.000
_cell.angle_alpha   90.00
_cell.angle_beta   90.00
_cell.angle_gamma   90.00
#
_symmetry.space_group_name_H-M   'P 1'
#
loop_
_entity.id
_entity.type
_entity.pdbx_description
1 polymer ?
#
loop_
_entity_poly.entity_id
_entity_poly.type
_entity_poly.pdbx_seq_one_letter_code
_entity_poly.pdbx_strand_id
1 'polypeptide(L)'
;MRLPLPPLHFAQVLAFACAALAASAPPLAEAQSMALDPQAMARFDVGYAKCEARLPAMRGHRDDAYLSLRRLQIDDSRRRQLAAARRSAAYQGELRRVKSAEAQGVAPAASSPIEHQCQALWAETQRVMHQPRR
;
A
#
# COMPACT_ATOMS: atom_id res chain seq x y z
N MET A 1 84.11 11.55 6.80
CA MET A 1 84.29 12.63 7.81
C MET A 1 82.91 13.19 8.17
N ARG A 2 82.67 13.40 9.48
CA ARG A 2 81.66 14.21 10.21
C ARG A 2 80.36 14.71 9.51
N LEU A 3 79.23 14.43 10.17
CA LEU A 3 77.89 15.06 10.08
C LEU A 3 77.91 16.58 10.43
N PRO A 4 76.91 17.41 10.01
CA PRO A 4 75.70 17.64 10.83
C PRO A 4 74.37 17.91 10.10
N LEU A 5 73.26 17.63 10.81
CA LEU A 5 71.88 18.09 10.56
C LEU A 5 71.69 19.54 11.07
N PRO A 6 70.70 20.30 10.57
CA PRO A 6 69.62 20.77 11.46
C PRO A 6 68.20 20.74 10.82
N PRO A 7 67.14 21.00 11.61
CA PRO A 7 65.82 20.35 11.46
C PRO A 7 64.67 21.24 10.95
N LEU A 8 63.58 20.55 10.60
CA LEU A 8 62.16 20.94 10.72
C LEU A 8 61.78 22.35 10.23
N HIS A 9 61.40 22.44 8.96
CA HIS A 9 60.42 23.43 8.54
C HIS A 9 59.19 22.75 7.93
N PHE A 10 58.12 22.88 8.71
CA PHE A 10 56.76 23.11 8.26
C PHE A 10 56.07 21.99 7.46
N ALA A 11 55.34 21.19 8.23
CA ALA A 11 53.91 21.01 8.01
C ALA A 11 53.52 20.57 6.59
N GLN A 12 53.78 19.30 6.31
CA GLN A 12 52.74 18.50 5.66
C GLN A 12 51.48 18.59 6.52
N VAL A 13 50.39 19.09 5.95
CA VAL A 13 49.11 18.37 5.80
C VAL A 13 48.13 19.31 5.10
N LEU A 14 47.79 18.89 3.87
CA LEU A 14 46.50 19.04 3.17
C LEU A 14 45.72 20.36 3.43
N ALA A 15 45.80 21.36 2.57
CA ALA A 15 45.29 21.38 1.19
C ALA A 15 43.81 20.96 1.07
N PHE A 16 43.03 21.93 0.55
CA PHE A 16 41.70 21.84 -0.03
C PHE A 16 40.48 21.79 0.91
N ALA A 17 40.12 22.99 1.36
CA ALA A 17 38.74 23.40 1.53
C ALA A 17 38.04 23.46 0.16
N CYS A 18 37.07 22.58 -0.08
CA CYS A 18 36.00 22.80 -1.04
C CYS A 18 34.70 22.32 -0.41
N ALA A 19 33.87 23.30 -0.08
CA ALA A 19 32.53 23.13 0.43
C ALA A 19 31.67 22.41 -0.61
N ALA A 20 31.24 21.19 -0.30
CA ALA A 20 30.08 20.56 -0.91
C ALA A 20 29.09 20.28 0.20
N LEU A 21 28.20 21.25 0.45
CA LEU A 21 26.94 21.03 1.15
C LEU A 21 26.07 20.10 0.28
N ALA A 22 26.35 18.81 0.34
CA ALA A 22 25.42 17.79 -0.14
C ALA A 22 24.44 17.56 1.01
N ALA A 23 23.33 18.31 0.98
CA ALA A 23 22.15 18.02 1.78
C ALA A 23 21.57 16.68 1.32
N SER A 24 22.10 15.58 1.85
CA SER A 24 21.42 14.29 1.82
C SER A 24 20.29 14.33 2.84
N ALA A 25 19.21 15.05 2.48
CA ALA A 25 17.93 14.80 3.11
C ALA A 25 17.61 13.32 2.87
N PRO A 26 17.47 12.48 3.91
CA PRO A 26 16.90 11.16 3.72
C PRO A 26 15.52 11.37 3.06
N PRO A 27 15.12 10.52 2.09
CA PRO A 27 13.74 10.55 1.64
C PRO A 27 12.87 10.46 2.89
N LEU A 28 12.01 11.45 3.08
CA LEU A 28 10.95 11.40 4.07
C LEU A 28 10.26 10.06 3.82
N ALA A 29 10.53 9.09 4.69
CA ALA A 29 9.70 7.92 4.81
C ALA A 29 8.31 8.48 5.09
N GLU A 30 7.48 8.51 4.06
CA GLU A 30 6.07 8.84 4.16
C GLU A 30 5.57 8.05 5.36
N ALA A 31 5.05 8.79 6.33
CA ALA A 31 4.43 8.22 7.50
C ALA A 31 3.60 7.02 7.06
N GLN A 32 3.95 5.82 7.52
CA GLN A 32 3.17 4.60 7.32
C GLN A 32 1.86 4.69 8.11
N SER A 33 1.07 5.74 7.87
CA SER A 33 -0.37 5.61 7.88
C SER A 33 -0.66 4.53 6.86
N MET A 34 -1.27 3.41 7.28
CA MET A 34 -1.52 2.24 6.44
C MET A 34 -1.95 2.66 5.03
N ALA A 35 -1.00 2.65 4.09
CA ALA A 35 -1.20 3.27 2.79
C ALA A 35 -2.22 2.41 2.03
N LEU A 36 -3.07 3.09 1.26
CA LEU A 36 -3.95 2.44 0.32
C LEU A 36 -3.11 1.72 -0.74
N ASP A 37 -3.13 0.39 -0.72
CA ASP A 37 -2.46 -0.45 -1.71
C ASP A 37 -3.40 -0.69 -2.90
N PRO A 38 -3.13 -0.08 -4.08
CA PRO A 38 -4.01 -0.22 -5.24
C PRO A 38 -4.06 -1.64 -5.80
N GLN A 39 -3.01 -2.45 -5.61
CA GLN A 39 -3.01 -3.84 -6.09
C GLN A 39 -3.87 -4.73 -5.18
N ALA A 40 -3.73 -4.59 -3.86
CA ALA A 40 -4.61 -5.28 -2.92
C ALA A 40 -6.08 -4.89 -3.10
N MET A 41 -6.35 -3.61 -3.40
CA MET A 41 -7.70 -3.15 -3.74
C MET A 41 -8.27 -3.85 -4.98
N ALA A 42 -7.49 -4.00 -6.05
CA ALA A 42 -7.97 -4.65 -7.27
C ALA A 42 -8.36 -6.12 -7.02
N ARG A 43 -7.53 -6.87 -6.27
CA ARG A 43 -7.83 -8.26 -5.87
C ARG A 43 -9.09 -8.33 -5.01
N PHE A 44 -9.20 -7.43 -4.04
CA PHE A 44 -10.38 -7.33 -3.19
C PHE A 44 -11.64 -7.03 -4.01
N ASP A 45 -11.61 -6.04 -4.90
CA ASP A 45 -12.76 -5.64 -5.71
C ASP A 45 -13.26 -6.79 -6.59
N VAL A 46 -12.36 -7.63 -7.14
CA VAL A 46 -12.73 -8.84 -7.89
C VAL A 46 -13.42 -9.87 -6.98
N GLY A 47 -12.83 -10.15 -5.82
CA GLY A 47 -13.44 -11.07 -4.84
C GLY A 47 -14.80 -10.57 -4.33
N TYR A 48 -14.92 -9.27 -4.07
CA TYR A 48 -16.14 -8.63 -3.62
C TYR A 48 -17.25 -8.77 -4.65
N ALA A 49 -16.97 -8.56 -5.94
CA ALA A 49 -17.95 -8.73 -7.01
C ALA A 49 -18.52 -10.16 -7.08
N LYS A 50 -17.71 -11.18 -6.79
CA LYS A 50 -18.19 -12.57 -6.68
C LYS A 50 -19.15 -12.74 -5.50
N CYS A 51 -18.87 -12.09 -4.39
CA CYS A 51 -19.76 -12.10 -3.23
C CYS A 51 -21.04 -11.30 -3.46
N GLU A 52 -20.99 -10.14 -4.14
CA GLU A 52 -22.19 -9.38 -4.52
C GLU A 52 -23.11 -10.16 -5.45
N ALA A 53 -22.56 -10.98 -6.36
CA ALA A 53 -23.35 -11.84 -7.24
C ALA A 53 -24.14 -12.92 -6.47
N ARG A 54 -23.64 -13.33 -5.29
CA ARG A 54 -24.23 -14.37 -4.43
C ARG A 54 -25.11 -13.79 -3.32
N LEU A 55 -24.72 -12.62 -2.80
CA LEU A 55 -25.37 -11.90 -1.71
C LEU A 55 -25.68 -10.47 -2.17
N PRO A 56 -26.81 -10.24 -2.86
CA PRO A 56 -27.16 -8.91 -3.39
C PRO A 56 -27.24 -7.80 -2.34
N ALA A 57 -27.47 -8.15 -1.06
CA ALA A 57 -27.46 -7.22 0.06
C ALA A 57 -26.10 -6.51 0.26
N MET A 58 -25.01 -7.06 -0.29
CA MET A 58 -23.68 -6.45 -0.22
C MET A 58 -23.52 -5.24 -1.15
N ARG A 59 -24.43 -5.04 -2.12
CA ARG A 59 -24.30 -3.99 -3.13
C ARG A 59 -24.16 -2.62 -2.51
N GLY A 60 -23.17 -1.86 -2.98
CA GLY A 60 -22.90 -0.49 -2.51
C GLY A 60 -22.07 -0.43 -1.23
N HIS A 61 -21.72 -1.56 -0.62
CA HIS A 61 -20.94 -1.61 0.62
C HIS A 61 -19.47 -1.99 0.43
N ARG A 62 -19.00 -2.08 -0.82
CA ARG A 62 -17.62 -2.47 -1.15
C ARG A 62 -16.56 -1.61 -0.47
N ASP A 63 -16.75 -0.29 -0.50
CA ASP A 63 -15.77 0.63 0.05
C ASP A 63 -15.76 0.56 1.58
N ASP A 64 -16.93 0.40 2.21
CA ASP A 64 -17.05 0.18 3.66
C ASP A 64 -16.36 -1.11 4.09
N ALA A 65 -16.61 -2.18 3.35
CA ALA A 65 -16.02 -3.48 3.59
C ALA A 65 -14.49 -3.44 3.46
N TYR A 66 -13.96 -2.78 2.41
CA TYR A 66 -12.52 -2.65 2.22
C TYR A 66 -11.86 -1.85 3.34
N LEU A 67 -12.44 -0.70 3.70
CA LEU A 67 -11.91 0.14 4.75
C LEU A 67 -11.95 -0.58 6.11
N SER A 68 -13.03 -1.28 6.43
CA SER A 68 -13.09 -2.08 7.66
C SER A 68 -12.04 -3.18 7.69
N LEU A 69 -11.92 -3.95 6.60
CA LEU A 69 -10.94 -5.04 6.50
C LEU A 69 -9.52 -4.53 6.73
N ARG A 70 -9.23 -3.34 6.23
CA ARG A 70 -7.93 -2.65 6.39
C ARG A 70 -7.83 -1.84 7.68
N ARG A 71 -8.85 -1.89 8.55
CA ARG A 71 -8.93 -1.14 9.82
C ARG A 71 -8.69 0.36 9.62
N LEU A 72 -9.16 0.90 8.50
CA LEU A 72 -9.08 2.31 8.14
C LEU A 72 -10.36 3.03 8.57
N GLN A 73 -10.25 4.34 8.79
CA GLN A 73 -11.42 5.18 9.03
C GLN A 73 -12.37 5.16 7.84
N ILE A 74 -13.67 5.21 8.12
CA ILE A 74 -14.74 5.13 7.14
C ILE A 74 -15.38 6.51 7.02
N ASP A 75 -14.69 7.35 6.28
CA ASP A 75 -15.05 8.74 6.03
C ASP A 75 -15.00 9.05 4.53
N ASP A 76 -15.55 10.20 4.14
CA ASP A 76 -15.62 10.61 2.74
C ASP A 76 -14.24 10.88 2.13
N SER A 77 -13.25 11.28 2.93
CA SER A 77 -11.88 11.48 2.46
C SER A 77 -11.28 10.15 2.00
N ARG A 78 -11.42 9.10 2.80
CA ARG A 78 -10.96 7.74 2.46
C ARG A 78 -11.71 7.18 1.27
N ARG A 79 -13.02 7.40 1.14
CA ARG A 79 -13.78 7.02 -0.07
C ARG A 79 -13.25 7.71 -1.33
N ARG A 80 -12.94 9.01 -1.25
CA ARG A 80 -12.33 9.75 -2.37
C ARG A 80 -10.95 9.20 -2.72
N GLN A 81 -10.14 8.84 -1.73
CA GLN A 81 -8.84 8.20 -1.95
C GLN A 81 -8.99 6.82 -2.62
N LEU A 82 -9.97 6.00 -2.21
CA LEU A 82 -10.28 4.74 -2.88
C LEU A 82 -10.67 4.97 -4.34
N ALA A 83 -11.56 5.93 -4.61
CA ALA A 83 -11.95 6.26 -5.97
C ALA A 83 -10.76 6.73 -6.83
N ALA A 84 -9.83 7.50 -6.25
CA ALA A 84 -8.59 7.89 -6.91
C ALA A 84 -7.66 6.69 -7.17
N ALA A 85 -7.48 5.81 -6.19
CA ALA A 85 -6.65 4.62 -6.32
C ALA A 85 -7.15 3.69 -7.45
N ARG A 86 -8.48 3.59 -7.64
CA ARG A 86 -9.08 2.83 -8.76
C ARG A 86 -8.76 3.40 -10.13
N ARG A 87 -8.40 4.67 -10.23
CA ARG A 87 -7.95 5.29 -11.50
C ARG A 87 -6.45 5.11 -11.76
N SER A 88 -5.69 4.64 -10.78
CA SER A 88 -4.24 4.47 -10.92
C SER A 88 -3.86 3.36 -11.90
N ALA A 89 -2.71 3.50 -12.55
CA ALA A 89 -2.16 2.46 -13.42
C ALA A 89 -1.88 1.16 -12.66
N ALA A 90 -1.45 1.25 -11.40
CA ALA A 90 -1.17 0.09 -10.55
C ALA A 90 -2.44 -0.75 -10.32
N TYR A 91 -3.55 -0.11 -9.96
CA TYR A 91 -4.85 -0.78 -9.81
C TYR A 91 -5.32 -1.38 -11.13
N GLN A 92 -5.29 -0.61 -12.23
CA GLN A 92 -5.81 -1.06 -13.52
C GLN A 92 -4.99 -2.22 -14.10
N GLY A 93 -3.67 -2.18 -13.93
CA GLY A 93 -2.78 -3.28 -14.30
C GLY A 93 -3.09 -4.55 -13.51
N GLU A 94 -3.27 -4.43 -12.19
CA GLU A 94 -3.61 -5.57 -11.34
C GLU A 94 -4.99 -6.13 -11.65
N LEU A 95 -5.99 -5.27 -11.85
CA LEU A 95 -7.35 -5.67 -12.17
C LEU A 95 -7.38 -6.51 -13.45
N ARG A 96 -6.65 -6.10 -14.50
CA ARG A 96 -6.50 -6.89 -15.72
C ARG A 96 -5.82 -8.23 -15.44
N ARG A 97 -4.71 -8.22 -14.69
CA ARG A 97 -3.97 -9.45 -14.36
C ARG A 97 -4.85 -10.47 -13.64
N VAL A 98 -5.57 -10.04 -12.60
CA VAL A 98 -6.43 -10.92 -11.80
C VAL A 98 -7.57 -11.47 -12.65
N LYS A 99 -8.25 -10.63 -13.44
CA LYS A 99 -9.33 -11.08 -14.33
C LYS A 99 -8.83 -12.08 -15.38
N SER A 100 -7.68 -11.84 -15.98
CA SER A 100 -7.07 -12.78 -16.93
C SER A 100 -6.69 -14.10 -16.28
N ALA A 101 -6.12 -14.08 -15.07
CA ALA A 101 -5.79 -15.29 -14.32
C ALA A 101 -7.05 -16.11 -13.98
N GLU A 102 -8.14 -15.45 -13.59
CA GLU A 102 -9.44 -16.12 -13.34
C GLU A 102 -10.02 -16.75 -14.60
N ALA A 103 -9.96 -16.04 -15.74
CA ALA A 103 -10.40 -16.56 -17.02
C ALA A 103 -9.58 -17.79 -17.46
N GLN A 104 -8.32 -17.88 -17.03
CA GLN A 104 -7.43 -19.03 -17.28
C GLN A 104 -7.60 -20.16 -16.26
N GLY A 105 -8.53 -20.04 -15.31
CA GLY A 105 -8.72 -21.02 -14.23
C GLY A 105 -7.61 -21.03 -13.18
N VAL A 106 -6.73 -20.03 -13.18
CA VAL A 106 -5.67 -19.87 -12.18
C VAL A 106 -6.27 -19.17 -10.96
N ALA A 107 -6.97 -19.96 -10.13
CA ALA A 107 -7.48 -19.49 -8.84
C ALA A 107 -6.48 -19.83 -7.73
N PRO A 108 -6.24 -18.92 -6.77
CA PRO A 108 -5.53 -19.28 -5.55
C PRO A 108 -6.29 -20.41 -4.84
N ALA A 109 -5.55 -21.36 -4.26
CA ALA A 109 -6.13 -22.46 -3.50
C ALA A 109 -6.99 -21.90 -2.36
N ALA A 110 -8.31 -21.96 -2.52
CA ALA A 110 -9.24 -21.49 -1.50
C ALA A 110 -9.22 -22.47 -0.32
N SER A 111 -8.84 -22.00 0.87
CA SER A 111 -8.83 -22.82 2.08
C SER A 111 -10.25 -23.10 2.63
N SER A 112 -11.28 -22.47 2.07
CA SER A 112 -12.69 -22.64 2.44
C SER A 112 -13.61 -22.41 1.23
N PRO A 113 -14.83 -22.97 1.22
CA PRO A 113 -15.82 -22.70 0.17
C PRO A 113 -16.10 -21.20 0.05
N ILE A 114 -16.29 -20.73 -1.18
CA ILE A 114 -16.52 -19.30 -1.47
C ILE A 114 -17.77 -18.74 -0.76
N GLU A 115 -18.79 -19.58 -0.53
CA GLU A 115 -19.98 -19.23 0.25
C GLU A 115 -19.62 -18.77 1.67
N HIS A 116 -18.77 -19.54 2.36
CA HIS A 116 -18.32 -19.19 3.71
C HIS A 116 -17.51 -17.90 3.73
N GLN A 117 -16.65 -17.69 2.72
CA GLN A 117 -15.88 -16.45 2.61
C GLN A 117 -16.79 -15.23 2.44
N CYS A 118 -17.81 -15.33 1.59
CA CYS A 118 -18.75 -14.24 1.36
C CYS A 118 -19.63 -13.96 2.59
N GLN A 119 -20.07 -14.99 3.31
CA GLN A 119 -20.81 -14.82 4.57
C GLN A 119 -19.96 -14.12 5.64
N ALA A 120 -18.70 -14.55 5.82
CA ALA A 120 -17.79 -13.93 6.77
C ALA A 120 -17.52 -12.45 6.43
N LEU A 121 -17.28 -12.15 5.14
CA LEU A 121 -17.10 -10.78 4.67
C LEU A 121 -18.35 -9.92 4.89
N TRP A 122 -19.54 -10.48 4.64
CA TRP A 122 -20.79 -9.76 4.86
C TRP A 122 -21.04 -9.48 6.33
N ALA A 123 -20.83 -10.45 7.22
CA ALA A 123 -20.97 -10.26 8.67
C ALA A 123 -20.05 -9.13 9.17
N GLU A 124 -18.81 -9.07 8.68
CA GLU A 124 -17.87 -8.00 9.02
C GLU A 124 -18.34 -6.64 8.46
N THR A 125 -18.87 -6.61 7.24
CA THR A 125 -19.45 -5.40 6.66
C THR A 125 -20.66 -4.93 7.48
N GLN A 126 -21.53 -5.83 7.92
CA GLN A 126 -22.68 -5.51 8.76
C GLN A 126 -22.25 -4.92 10.10
N ARG A 127 -21.26 -5.52 10.77
CA ARG A 127 -20.71 -5.00 12.04
C ARG A 127 -20.36 -3.51 11.93
N VAL A 128 -19.84 -3.11 10.80
CA VAL A 128 -19.34 -1.76 10.52
C VAL A 128 -20.46 -0.81 10.15
N MET A 129 -21.43 -1.26 9.34
CA MET A 129 -22.60 -0.44 9.00
C MET A 129 -23.44 -0.05 10.23
N HIS A 130 -23.45 -0.91 11.25
CA HIS A 130 -24.17 -0.66 12.51
C HIS A 130 -23.37 0.21 13.48
N GLN A 131 -22.10 0.54 13.17
CA GLN A 131 -21.35 1.51 13.96
C GLN A 131 -21.75 2.94 13.54
N PRO A 132 -21.91 3.87 14.51
CA PRO A 132 -22.13 5.27 14.19
C PRO A 132 -20.99 5.77 13.29
N ARG A 133 -21.34 6.28 12.11
CA ARG A 133 -20.38 6.96 11.23
C ARG A 133 -19.92 8.22 11.97
N ARG A 134 -18.62 8.28 12.29
CA ARG A 134 -17.99 9.43 12.97
C ARG A 134 -17.70 10.56 12.01
#